data_AF-A0A847MRX1-F1
#
_entry.id   AF-A0A847MRX1-F1
#
_cell.length_a   1.000
_cell.length_b   1.000
_cell.length_c   1.000
_cell.angle_alpha   90.00
_cell.angle_beta   90.00
_cell.angle_gamma   90.00
#
_symmetry.space_group_name_H-M   'P 1'
#
loop_
_entity.id
_entity.type
_entity.pdbx_description
1 polymer ?
#
loop_
_entity_poly.entity_id
_entity_poly.type
_entity_poly.pdbx_seq_one_letter_code
_entity_poly.pdbx_strand_id
1 'polypeptide(L)'
;MYPSKEARELAILLRISRELDIVGDVSATVESPSELLAWTLILHKPQVLAWRATTSGHRYIQVTAHRSKAPIRGNITAILDCERHLDFWEALSLATLNPGDRRGLTPGALSDGWALMPLAPEASGQQAPPQPPPPRK
;
A
#
# COMPACT_ATOMS: atom_id res chain seq x y z
N MET A 1 -8.69 7.10 -7.60
CA MET A 1 -8.58 8.56 -7.38
C MET A 1 -7.86 9.19 -8.58
N TYR A 2 -8.16 10.44 -8.98
CA TYR A 2 -7.33 11.11 -9.99
C TYR A 2 -6.06 11.65 -9.32
N PRO A 3 -4.87 11.50 -9.94
CA PRO A 3 -3.65 12.06 -9.37
C PRO A 3 -3.78 13.57 -9.22
N SER A 4 -3.15 14.15 -8.20
CA SER A 4 -3.08 15.61 -8.06
C SER A 4 -2.46 16.23 -9.31
N LYS A 5 -2.68 17.53 -9.52
CA LYS A 5 -2.11 18.26 -10.64
C LYS A 5 -0.58 18.10 -10.67
N GLU A 6 0.06 18.20 -9.51
CA GLU A 6 1.51 18.08 -9.32
C GLU A 6 1.99 16.65 -9.58
N ALA A 7 1.26 15.63 -9.10
CA ALA A 7 1.58 14.23 -9.37
C ALA A 7 1.48 13.91 -10.88
N ARG A 8 0.49 14.49 -11.55
CA ARG A 8 0.32 14.37 -13.00
C ARG A 8 1.44 15.08 -13.77
N GLU A 9 1.81 16.28 -13.36
CA GLU A 9 2.95 17.02 -13.95
C GLU A 9 4.25 16.23 -13.81
N LEU A 10 4.54 15.68 -12.63
CA LEU A 10 5.71 14.82 -12.42
C LEU A 10 5.68 13.56 -13.29
N ALA A 11 4.53 12.88 -13.39
CA ALA A 11 4.38 11.71 -14.25
C ALA A 11 4.59 12.05 -15.74
N ILE A 12 4.14 13.23 -16.18
CA ILE A 12 4.40 13.73 -17.53
C ILE A 12 5.89 14.01 -17.70
N LEU A 13 6.54 14.72 -16.77
CA LEU A 13 7.97 15.01 -16.81
C LEU A 13 8.80 13.72 -16.89
N LEU A 14 8.49 12.72 -16.06
CA LEU A 14 9.12 11.39 -16.10
C LEU A 14 8.90 10.66 -17.44
N ARG A 15 7.74 10.86 -18.07
CA ARG A 15 7.40 10.21 -19.35
C ARG A 15 8.06 10.87 -20.55
N ILE A 16 8.21 12.19 -20.55
CA ILE A 16 8.77 12.94 -21.70
C ILE A 16 10.28 13.10 -21.64
N SER A 17 10.87 13.17 -20.43
CA SER A 17 12.30 13.39 -20.28
C SER A 17 13.04 12.07 -20.16
N ARG A 18 13.89 11.78 -21.15
CA ARG A 18 14.76 10.58 -21.16
C ARG A 18 15.94 10.70 -20.18
N GLU A 19 16.20 11.90 -19.67
CA GLU A 19 17.36 12.24 -18.83
C GLU A 19 16.94 12.84 -17.48
N LEU A 20 15.67 12.68 -17.07
CA LEU A 20 15.23 13.19 -15.78
C LEU A 20 15.95 12.45 -14.66
N ASP A 21 16.52 13.24 -13.76
CA ASP A 21 17.34 12.76 -12.67
C ASP A 21 16.92 13.47 -11.39
N ILE A 22 16.27 12.72 -10.50
CA ILE A 22 15.78 13.18 -9.22
C ILE A 22 16.90 12.95 -8.20
N VAL A 23 17.53 14.03 -7.74
CA VAL A 23 18.51 13.99 -6.66
C VAL A 23 17.80 14.30 -5.36
N GLY A 24 17.52 13.26 -4.57
CA GLY A 24 16.75 13.34 -3.33
C GLY A 24 15.80 12.15 -3.14
N ASP A 25 15.06 12.21 -2.04
CA ASP A 25 14.13 11.16 -1.64
C ASP A 25 12.76 11.36 -2.30
N VAL A 26 12.13 10.26 -2.72
CA VAL A 26 10.78 10.22 -3.30
C VAL A 26 9.90 9.40 -2.39
N SER A 27 8.81 9.98 -1.92
CA SER A 27 7.80 9.29 -1.13
C SER A 27 6.44 9.33 -1.84
N ALA A 28 5.77 8.19 -1.89
CA ALA A 28 4.43 8.03 -2.45
C ALA A 28 3.52 7.33 -1.45
N THR A 29 2.28 7.80 -1.34
CA THR A 29 1.23 7.06 -0.65
C THR A 29 0.59 6.07 -1.62
N VAL A 30 0.37 4.83 -1.18
CA VAL A 30 -0.35 3.81 -1.95
C VAL A 30 -1.73 3.57 -1.35
N GLU A 31 -2.70 3.20 -2.18
CA GLU A 31 -4.10 3.09 -1.76
C GLU A 31 -4.45 1.69 -1.24
N SER A 32 -3.65 0.68 -1.57
CA SER A 32 -3.95 -0.73 -1.27
C SER A 32 -2.71 -1.56 -0.88
N PRO A 33 -2.90 -2.65 -0.12
CA PRO A 33 -1.82 -3.61 0.16
C PRO A 33 -1.21 -4.25 -1.10
N SER A 34 -2.01 -4.47 -2.14
CA SER A 34 -1.52 -5.04 -3.42
C SER A 34 -0.60 -4.07 -4.16
N GLU A 35 -0.90 -2.76 -4.15
CA GLU A 35 0.03 -1.75 -4.64
C GLU A 35 1.33 -1.76 -3.83
N LEU A 36 1.25 -1.78 -2.50
CA LEU A 36 2.44 -1.84 -1.65
C LEU A 36 3.31 -3.07 -1.96
N LEU A 37 2.68 -4.23 -2.20
CA LEU A 37 3.35 -5.46 -2.62
C LEU A 37 4.03 -5.31 -3.98
N ALA A 38 3.37 -4.69 -4.96
CA ALA A 38 3.98 -4.43 -6.27
C ALA A 38 5.28 -3.62 -6.12
N TRP A 39 5.33 -2.65 -5.20
CA TRP A 39 6.55 -1.91 -4.90
C TRP A 39 7.67 -2.80 -4.35
N THR A 40 7.35 -3.77 -3.49
CA THR A 40 8.37 -4.73 -3.01
C THR A 40 8.96 -5.59 -4.13
N LEU A 41 8.18 -5.90 -5.17
CA LEU A 41 8.63 -6.72 -6.29
C LEU A 41 9.46 -5.93 -7.31
N ILE A 42 9.16 -4.62 -7.45
CA ILE A 42 9.82 -3.75 -8.43
C ILE A 42 11.13 -3.16 -7.88
N LEU A 43 11.17 -2.83 -6.58
CA LEU A 43 12.34 -2.22 -5.97
C LEU A 43 13.47 -3.23 -5.77
N HIS A 44 14.71 -2.79 -5.99
CA HIS A 44 15.88 -3.62 -5.73
C HIS A 44 16.24 -3.54 -4.24
N LYS A 45 16.34 -4.70 -3.56
CA LYS A 45 16.65 -4.81 -2.13
C LYS A 45 15.74 -3.93 -1.25
N PRO A 46 14.41 -4.10 -1.34
CA PRO A 46 13.48 -3.32 -0.54
C PRO A 46 13.62 -3.68 0.94
N GLN A 47 13.45 -2.67 1.78
CA GLN A 47 13.26 -2.82 3.21
C GLN A 47 11.81 -2.51 3.54
N VAL A 48 11.19 -3.37 4.35
CA VAL A 48 9.81 -3.20 4.77
C VAL A 48 9.80 -2.87 6.25
N LEU A 49 9.03 -1.85 6.63
CA LEU A 49 8.90 -1.43 8.01
C LEU A 49 7.44 -1.15 8.33
N ALA A 50 6.91 -1.84 9.33
CA ALA A 50 5.64 -1.49 9.97
C ALA A 50 5.93 -0.59 11.17
N TRP A 51 5.11 0.44 11.38
CA TRP A 51 5.28 1.35 12.51
C TRP A 51 3.97 2.01 12.91
N ARG A 52 3.92 2.50 14.14
CA ARG A 52 2.81 3.35 14.61
C ARG A 52 3.32 4.73 14.95
N ALA A 53 2.62 5.76 14.49
CA ALA A 53 2.96 7.14 14.81
C ALA A 53 2.87 7.38 16.32
N THR A 54 3.87 8.06 16.89
CA THR A 54 3.94 8.30 18.34
C THR A 54 2.77 9.12 18.86
N THR A 55 2.35 10.14 18.13
CA THR A 55 1.33 11.09 18.58
C THR A 55 -0.09 10.65 18.21
N SER A 56 -0.33 10.24 16.96
CA SER A 56 -1.66 9.85 16.49
C SER A 56 -1.96 8.36 16.71
N GLY A 57 -0.96 7.51 16.91
CA GLY A 57 -1.12 6.06 16.99
C GLY A 57 -1.47 5.39 15.66
N HIS A 58 -1.53 6.15 14.55
CA HIS A 58 -1.84 5.65 13.21
C HIS A 58 -0.83 4.60 12.77
N ARG A 59 -1.33 3.58 12.09
CA ARG A 59 -0.57 2.42 11.62
C ARG A 59 -0.12 2.65 10.19
N TYR A 60 1.17 2.43 9.95
CA TYR A 60 1.75 2.57 8.62
C TYR A 60 2.63 1.37 8.30
N ILE A 61 2.59 0.96 7.04
CA ILE A 61 3.60 0.07 6.48
C ILE A 61 4.29 0.85 5.38
N GLN A 62 5.62 0.86 5.42
CA GLN A 62 6.43 1.46 4.37
C GLN A 62 7.32 0.41 3.70
N VAL A 63 7.52 0.59 2.41
CA VAL A 63 8.50 -0.14 1.61
C VAL A 63 9.47 0.89 1.09
N THR A 64 10.74 0.77 1.45
CA THR A 64 11.79 1.71 1.05
C THR A 64 12.93 0.99 0.34
N ALA A 65 13.53 1.63 -0.65
CA ALA A 65 14.78 1.16 -1.25
C ALA A 65 15.67 2.34 -1.59
N HIS A 66 16.95 2.21 -1.24
CA HIS A 66 17.96 3.20 -1.60
C HIS A 66 18.41 3.01 -3.05
N ARG A 67 18.54 4.11 -3.78
CA ARG A 67 19.08 4.16 -5.14
C ARG A 67 20.21 5.18 -5.21
N SER A 68 21.33 4.77 -5.78
CA SER A 68 22.50 5.62 -6.00
C SER A 68 22.72 6.01 -7.46
N LYS A 69 21.80 5.62 -8.36
CA LYS A 69 21.92 5.81 -9.82
C LYS A 69 20.65 6.44 -10.38
N ALA A 70 20.79 7.16 -11.49
CA ALA A 70 19.66 7.70 -12.25
C ALA A 70 18.59 6.61 -12.54
N PRO A 71 17.30 6.98 -12.63
CA PRO A 71 16.77 8.34 -12.60
C PRO A 71 16.48 8.89 -11.20
N ILE A 72 16.74 8.14 -10.12
CA ILE A 72 16.49 8.59 -8.74
C ILE A 72 17.72 8.29 -7.88
N ARG A 73 18.33 9.31 -7.29
CA ARG A 73 19.45 9.21 -6.35
C ARG A 73 19.00 9.62 -4.95
N GLY A 74 18.57 8.64 -4.17
CA GLY A 74 17.98 8.82 -2.85
C GLY A 74 17.15 7.60 -2.46
N ASN A 75 16.30 7.76 -1.44
CA ASN A 75 15.37 6.74 -1.00
C ASN A 75 14.05 6.85 -1.76
N ILE A 76 13.59 5.72 -2.30
CA ILE A 76 12.27 5.57 -2.88
C ILE A 76 11.40 4.87 -1.84
N THR A 77 10.34 5.52 -1.38
CA THR A 77 9.47 5.00 -0.31
C THR A 77 8.01 4.99 -0.75
N ALA A 78 7.36 3.84 -0.63
CA ALA A 78 5.90 3.74 -0.64
C ALA A 78 5.39 3.61 0.80
N ILE A 79 4.31 4.31 1.11
CA ILE A 79 3.67 4.30 2.44
C ILE A 79 2.20 3.92 2.27
N LEU A 80 1.78 2.88 2.96
CA LEU A 80 0.38 2.50 3.12
C LEU A 80 -0.11 3.00 4.47
N ASP A 81 -1.20 3.77 4.47
CA ASP A 81 -2.00 4.05 5.66
C ASP A 81 -2.89 2.85 5.97
N CYS A 82 -2.61 2.16 7.07
CA CYS A 82 -3.30 0.94 7.44
C CYS A 82 -4.60 1.18 8.22
N GLU A 83 -4.98 2.43 8.50
CA GLU A 83 -6.27 2.71 9.16
C GLU A 83 -7.47 2.28 8.30
N ARG A 84 -7.29 2.17 6.98
CA ARG A 84 -8.29 1.62 6.05
C ARG A 84 -8.12 0.12 5.76
N HIS A 85 -7.07 -0.49 6.29
CA HIS A 85 -6.64 -1.86 5.97
C HIS A 85 -6.24 -2.62 7.25
N LEU A 86 -7.13 -2.58 8.26
CA LEU A 86 -6.87 -3.18 9.57
C LEU A 86 -6.71 -4.70 9.49
N ASP A 87 -7.52 -5.37 8.67
CA ASP A 87 -7.42 -6.82 8.47
C ASP A 87 -6.02 -7.22 7.97
N PHE A 88 -5.45 -6.42 7.06
CA PHE A 88 -4.09 -6.64 6.57
C PHE A 88 -3.03 -6.42 7.66
N TRP A 89 -3.21 -5.39 8.50
CA TRP A 89 -2.36 -5.16 9.66
C TRP A 89 -2.39 -6.32 10.66
N GLU A 90 -3.57 -6.89 10.89
CA GLU A 90 -3.77 -8.04 11.77
C GLU A 90 -3.15 -9.33 11.20
N ALA A 91 -3.31 -9.58 9.90
CA ALA A 91 -2.70 -10.73 9.22
C ALA A 91 -1.17 -10.71 9.31
N LEU A 92 -0.55 -9.54 9.43
CA LEU A 92 0.89 -9.38 9.66
C LEU A 92 1.31 -9.57 11.12
N SER A 93 0.37 -9.92 12.01
CA SER A 93 0.61 -10.10 13.45
C SER A 93 1.19 -8.85 14.13
N LEU A 94 0.72 -7.67 13.70
CA LEU A 94 1.18 -6.35 14.18
C LEU A 94 0.26 -5.71 15.23
N ALA A 95 -0.79 -6.41 15.67
CA ALA A 95 -1.74 -5.89 16.66
C ALA A 95 -1.08 -5.44 17.98
N THR A 96 0.04 -6.07 18.34
CA THR A 96 0.80 -5.80 19.57
C THR A 96 1.79 -4.64 19.46
N LEU A 97 1.89 -3.97 18.31
CA LEU A 97 2.80 -2.86 18.12
C LEU A 97 2.26 -1.60 18.85
N ASN A 98 3.04 -0.99 19.73
CA ASN A 98 2.61 0.21 20.46
C ASN A 98 2.85 1.49 19.62
N PRO A 99 2.17 2.60 19.92
CA PRO A 99 2.51 3.91 19.35
C PRO A 99 3.99 4.25 19.55
N GLY A 100 4.67 4.64 18.48
CA GLY A 100 6.11 4.91 18.46
C GLY A 100 6.98 3.70 18.11
N ASP A 101 6.46 2.47 18.25
CA ASP A 101 7.20 1.26 17.92
C ASP A 101 7.31 1.08 16.39
N ARG A 102 8.39 0.41 16.02
CA ARG A 102 8.71 0.04 14.64
C ARG A 102 9.12 -1.43 14.57
N ARG A 103 8.71 -2.13 13.53
CA ARG A 103 9.03 -3.53 13.30
C ARG A 103 9.42 -3.75 11.84
N GLY A 104 10.62 -4.27 11.62
CA GLY A 104 11.05 -4.70 10.29
C GLY A 104 10.26 -5.92 9.85
N LEU A 105 9.88 -5.95 8.57
CA LEU A 105 9.21 -7.07 7.94
C LEU A 105 10.03 -7.57 6.74
N THR A 106 9.82 -8.82 6.36
CA THR A 106 10.33 -9.34 5.09
C THR A 106 9.29 -9.09 3.99
N PRO A 107 9.70 -8.95 2.71
CA PRO A 107 8.75 -8.93 1.59
C PRO A 107 7.86 -10.19 1.56
N GLY A 108 8.40 -11.35 1.96
CA GLY A 108 7.63 -12.58 2.10
C GLY A 108 6.48 -12.46 3.10
N ALA A 109 6.73 -11.86 4.27
CA ALA A 109 5.68 -11.64 5.27
C ALA A 109 4.54 -10.76 4.74
N LEU A 110 4.84 -9.74 3.93
CA LEU A 110 3.79 -8.95 3.26
C LEU A 110 2.96 -9.80 2.29
N SER A 111 3.62 -10.66 1.52
CA SER A 111 2.96 -11.54 0.55
C SER A 111 2.06 -12.54 1.26
N ASP A 112 2.56 -13.14 2.35
CA ASP A 112 1.82 -14.11 3.15
C ASP A 112 0.61 -13.46 3.82
N GLY A 113 0.78 -12.28 4.42
CA GLY A 113 -0.32 -11.52 5.02
C GLY A 113 -1.40 -11.13 4.01
N TRP A 114 -1.03 -10.85 2.75
CA TRP A 114 -1.98 -10.57 1.69
C TRP A 114 -2.72 -11.82 1.21
N ALA A 115 -2.03 -12.96 1.14
CA ALA A 115 -2.65 -14.24 0.77
C ALA A 115 -3.73 -14.69 1.77
N LEU A 116 -3.65 -14.24 3.02
CA LEU A 116 -4.65 -14.47 4.05
C LEU A 116 -5.87 -13.53 3.94
N MET A 117 -5.81 -12.50 3.11
CA MET A 117 -6.94 -11.60 2.92
C MET A 117 -8.09 -12.30 2.20
N PRO A 118 -9.34 -12.14 2.67
CA PRO A 118 -10.48 -12.70 1.99
C PRO A 118 -10.58 -12.10 0.58
N LEU A 119 -10.64 -12.96 -0.43
CA LEU A 119 -10.74 -12.58 -1.86
C LEU A 119 -12.08 -11.92 -2.22
N ALA A 120 -12.99 -11.74 -1.26
CA ALA A 120 -14.29 -11.13 -1.45
C ALA A 120 -14.59 -10.17 -0.30
N PRO A 121 -15.25 -9.02 -0.57
CA PRO A 121 -15.92 -8.30 0.50
C PRO A 121 -16.94 -9.26 1.13
N GLU A 122 -17.06 -9.24 2.47
CA GLU A 122 -18.24 -9.83 3.10
C GLU A 122 -19.46 -9.28 2.37
N ALA A 123 -20.30 -10.18 1.85
CA ALA A 123 -21.52 -9.84 1.14
C ALA A 123 -22.40 -8.98 2.06
N SER A 124 -22.18 -7.68 2.01
CA SER A 124 -22.96 -6.70 2.75
C SER A 124 -24.31 -6.61 2.06
N GLY A 125 -25.24 -7.47 2.47
CA GLY A 125 -26.67 -7.24 2.31
C GLY A 125 -27.22 -7.20 0.88
N GLN A 126 -26.82 -8.10 -0.01
CA GLN A 126 -27.68 -8.42 -1.15
C GLN A 126 -28.88 -9.21 -0.64
N GLN A 127 -29.95 -8.51 -0.24
CA GLN A 127 -31.29 -9.10 -0.30
C GLN A 127 -31.46 -9.67 -1.70
N ALA A 128 -31.70 -10.99 -1.77
CA ALA A 128 -32.06 -11.64 -3.02
C ALA A 128 -33.18 -10.82 -3.70
N PRO A 129 -33.12 -10.61 -5.03
CA PRO A 129 -34.21 -9.94 -5.72
C PRO A 129 -35.53 -10.67 -5.40
N PRO A 130 -36.62 -9.94 -5.12
CA PRO A 130 -37.88 -10.56 -4.72
C PRO A 130 -38.31 -11.57 -5.80
N GLN A 131 -38.54 -12.83 -5.39
CA GLN A 131 -39.03 -13.85 -6.31
C GLN A 131 -40.37 -13.38 -6.92
N PRO A 132 -40.56 -13.51 -8.24
CA PRO A 132 -41.84 -13.19 -8.85
C PRO A 132 -42.94 -14.11 -8.29
N PRO A 133 -44.16 -13.60 -8.09
CA PRO A 133 -45.24 -14.37 -7.51
C PRO A 133 -45.58 -15.59 -8.39
N PRO A 134 -45.98 -16.72 -7.78
CA PRO A 134 -46.31 -17.92 -8.53
C PRO A 134 -47.53 -17.69 -9.44
N PRO A 135 -47.57 -18.34 -10.61
CA PRO A 135 -48.67 -18.19 -11.55
C PRO A 135 -49.98 -18.66 -10.92
N ARG A 136 -51.02 -17.81 -10.97
CA ARG A 136 -52.38 -18.18 -10.58
C ARG A 136 -52.92 -19.20 -11.60
N LYS A 137 -53.42 -20.32 -11.09
CA LYS A 137 -54.25 -21.28 -11.85
C LYS A 137 -55.63 -20.69 -12.11
#